data_AF-Q5C5Q6-F1
#
_entry.id   AF-Q5C5Q6-F1
#
_cell.length_a   1.000
_cell.length_b   1.000
_cell.length_c   1.000
_cell.angle_alpha   90.00
_cell.angle_beta   90.00
_cell.angle_gamma   90.00
#
_symmetry.space_group_name_H-M   'P 1'
#
loop_
_entity.id
_entity.type
_entity.pdbx_description
1 polymer ?
#
loop_
_entity_poly.entity_id
_entity_poly.type
_entity_poly.pdbx_seq_one_letter_code
_entity_poly.pdbx_strand_id
1 'polypeptide(L)'
;PGIAQIVYSSTNDPNTLNIITNKDYAHSDLWAAATLIYPLFGIPNPFIDGTLSSVNYTEDSLPVLPNEAPKIMTWILHQCLKRNPSERPNADEVADILHTWCLIQHFHNRQEADILKDLFQPSIDPITMNIDILSVEFNKLTQPHKIEQHEFIDRLRNLLNICWANDWLSGAARPPHGIRSLFYSRATPGRLSLCLNVVHQLECFHI
;
A
#
# COMPACT_ATOMS: atom_id res chain seq x y z
N PRO A 1 6.36 29.06 -10.78
CA PRO A 1 7.45 28.39 -11.54
C PRO A 1 6.86 27.65 -12.75
N GLY A 2 7.12 28.16 -13.95
CA GLY A 2 6.55 27.63 -15.20
C GLY A 2 7.01 26.20 -15.46
N ILE A 3 6.06 25.29 -15.67
CA ILE A 3 6.33 23.90 -15.98
C ILE A 3 6.72 23.84 -17.46
N ALA A 4 7.97 23.45 -17.74
CA ALA A 4 8.44 23.21 -19.09
C ALA A 4 7.67 22.03 -19.70
N GLN A 5 6.86 22.29 -20.71
CA GLN A 5 6.29 21.24 -21.57
C GLN A 5 7.39 20.75 -22.50
N ILE A 6 7.81 19.50 -22.33
CA ILE A 6 8.73 18.84 -23.26
C ILE A 6 7.89 18.25 -24.39
N VAL A 7 7.89 18.92 -25.54
CA VAL A 7 7.24 18.47 -26.77
C VAL A 7 8.21 17.53 -27.50
N TYR A 8 7.86 16.25 -27.63
CA TYR A 8 8.55 15.33 -28.54
C TYR A 8 7.78 15.20 -29.84
N SER A 9 8.46 15.43 -30.96
CA SER A 9 7.95 15.12 -32.29
C SER A 9 8.30 13.67 -32.63
N SER A 10 7.32 12.78 -32.62
CA SER A 10 7.43 11.49 -33.31
C SER A 10 6.65 11.58 -34.62
N THR A 11 7.32 11.21 -35.70
CA THR A 11 6.98 11.47 -37.10
C THR A 11 5.72 10.74 -37.59
N ASN A 12 5.00 11.43 -38.50
CA ASN A 12 4.00 10.95 -39.48
C ASN A 12 2.51 11.20 -39.23
N ASP A 13 2.13 12.30 -38.57
CA ASP A 13 0.85 12.96 -38.88
C ASP A 13 0.89 14.45 -38.48
N PRO A 14 0.77 15.43 -39.41
CA PRO A 14 0.88 16.85 -39.09
C PRO A 14 -0.29 17.39 -38.24
N ASN A 15 -1.32 16.58 -37.98
CA ASN A 15 -2.54 16.98 -37.25
C ASN A 15 -2.66 16.42 -35.83
N THR A 16 -1.68 15.68 -35.32
CA THR A 16 -1.73 15.13 -33.94
C THR A 16 -0.48 15.50 -33.16
N LEU A 17 -0.43 16.75 -32.70
CA LEU A 17 0.45 17.14 -31.60
C LEU A 17 -0.01 16.38 -30.35
N ASN A 18 0.57 15.21 -30.11
CA ASN A 18 0.48 14.52 -28.82
C ASN A 18 1.25 15.35 -27.79
N ILE A 19 0.59 16.38 -27.26
CA ILE A 19 1.13 17.18 -26.16
C ILE A 19 1.17 16.28 -24.94
N ILE A 20 2.38 15.86 -24.55
CA ILE A 20 2.57 15.13 -23.30
C ILE A 20 2.29 16.11 -22.16
N THR A 21 1.32 15.76 -21.31
CA THR A 21 0.85 16.57 -20.21
C THR A 21 1.42 16.07 -18.88
N ASN A 22 1.36 16.90 -17.83
CA ASN A 22 1.67 16.46 -16.47
C ASN A 22 0.83 15.26 -16.01
N LYS A 23 -0.39 15.12 -16.56
CA LYS A 23 -1.28 14.00 -16.23
C LYS A 23 -0.71 12.67 -16.74
N ASP A 24 0.02 12.69 -17.85
CA ASP A 24 0.67 11.50 -18.40
C ASP A 24 1.84 11.02 -17.54
N TYR A 25 2.49 11.94 -16.81
CA TYR A 25 3.58 11.63 -15.88
C TYR A 25 3.18 11.44 -14.42
N ALA A 26 1.93 11.76 -14.04
CA ALA A 26 1.47 11.72 -12.65
C ALA A 26 1.67 10.36 -11.96
N HIS A 27 1.67 9.26 -12.72
CA HIS A 27 1.85 7.88 -12.22
C HIS A 27 3.12 7.22 -12.75
N SER A 28 4.07 7.99 -13.29
CA SER A 28 5.32 7.46 -13.88
C SER A 28 6.28 6.95 -12.82
N ASP A 29 6.51 7.71 -11.75
CA ASP A 29 7.35 7.30 -10.62
C ASP A 29 6.80 6.06 -9.92
N LEU A 30 5.49 5.97 -9.78
CA LEU A 30 4.83 4.79 -9.20
C LEU A 30 5.06 3.53 -10.05
N TRP A 31 4.96 3.66 -11.37
CA TRP A 31 5.27 2.58 -12.30
C TRP A 31 6.73 2.14 -12.17
N ALA A 32 7.67 3.10 -12.19
CA ALA A 32 9.09 2.82 -12.08
C ALA A 32 9.45 2.16 -10.74
N ALA A 33 8.90 2.67 -9.63
CA ALA A 33 9.10 2.10 -8.30
C ALA A 33 8.59 0.66 -8.19
N ALA A 34 7.44 0.34 -8.79
CA ALA A 34 6.91 -1.01 -8.79
C ALA A 34 7.84 -2.02 -9.51
N THR A 35 8.57 -1.60 -10.54
CA THR A 35 9.54 -2.49 -11.23
C THR A 35 10.69 -2.94 -10.31
N LEU A 36 10.96 -2.21 -9.22
CA LEU A 36 12.01 -2.57 -8.26
C LEU A 36 11.62 -3.76 -7.38
N ILE A 37 10.34 -4.14 -7.34
CA ILE A 37 9.86 -5.30 -6.59
C ILE A 37 10.53 -6.58 -7.11
N TYR A 38 10.75 -6.72 -8.42
CA TYR A 38 11.41 -7.90 -8.98
C TYR A 38 12.80 -8.14 -8.36
N PRO A 39 13.74 -7.17 -8.39
CA PRO A 39 15.03 -7.30 -7.72
C PRO A 39 14.95 -7.63 -6.23
N LEU A 40 13.94 -7.13 -5.50
CA LEU A 40 13.77 -7.43 -4.07
C LEU A 40 13.54 -8.93 -3.82
N PHE A 41 12.98 -9.64 -4.80
CA PHE A 41 12.73 -11.09 -4.76
C PHE A 41 13.72 -11.89 -5.62
N GLY A 42 14.88 -11.32 -5.96
CA GLY A 42 15.93 -12.00 -6.71
C GLY A 42 15.63 -12.22 -8.19
N ILE A 43 14.56 -11.61 -8.72
CA ILE A 43 14.22 -11.64 -10.14
C ILE A 43 14.84 -10.40 -10.81
N PRO A 44 15.56 -10.52 -11.94
CA PRO A 44 15.99 -9.36 -12.70
C PRO A 44 14.80 -8.48 -13.09
N ASN A 45 14.98 -7.15 -13.08
CA ASN A 45 13.92 -6.26 -13.53
C ASN A 45 13.69 -6.51 -15.05
N PRO A 46 12.49 -6.99 -15.45
CA PRO A 46 12.24 -7.43 -16.82
C PRO A 46 12.30 -6.28 -17.84
N PHE A 47 12.21 -5.03 -17.38
CA PHE A 47 12.32 -3.85 -18.24
C PHE A 47 13.75 -3.33 -18.39
N ILE A 48 14.67 -3.78 -17.54
CA ILE A 48 16.09 -3.40 -17.55
C ILE A 48 16.92 -4.48 -18.26
N ASP A 49 16.61 -5.75 -18.04
CA ASP A 49 17.33 -6.87 -18.68
C ASP A 49 16.94 -7.11 -20.15
N GLY A 50 15.91 -6.41 -20.64
CA GLY A 50 15.44 -6.47 -22.01
C GLY A 50 14.39 -7.56 -22.29
N THR A 51 13.94 -8.29 -21.27
CA THR A 51 12.88 -9.32 -21.41
C THR A 51 11.55 -8.70 -21.87
N LEU A 52 11.19 -7.54 -21.32
CA LEU A 52 10.00 -6.76 -21.65
C LEU A 52 10.39 -5.34 -22.06
N SER A 53 9.68 -4.78 -23.03
CA SER A 53 9.78 -3.35 -23.34
C SER A 53 8.67 -2.58 -22.64
N SER A 54 9.02 -1.50 -21.95
CA SER A 54 8.07 -0.59 -21.30
C SER A 54 7.06 0.04 -22.26
N VAL A 55 7.33 0.00 -23.57
CA VAL A 55 6.47 0.54 -24.62
C VAL A 55 5.42 -0.45 -25.09
N ASN A 56 5.69 -1.77 -25.07
CA ASN A 56 4.84 -2.75 -25.73
C ASN A 56 4.49 -4.03 -24.93
N TYR A 57 4.96 -4.19 -23.68
CA TYR A 57 4.61 -5.32 -22.82
C TYR A 57 3.10 -5.49 -22.60
N THR A 58 2.62 -6.71 -22.38
CA THR A 58 1.25 -6.94 -21.89
C THR A 58 1.28 -7.25 -20.40
N GLU A 59 0.22 -6.91 -19.66
CA GLU A 59 0.17 -7.15 -18.21
C GLU A 59 0.24 -8.65 -17.88
N ASP A 60 -0.30 -9.51 -18.74
CA ASP A 60 -0.21 -10.97 -18.63
C ASP A 60 1.22 -11.52 -18.88
N SER A 61 2.10 -10.72 -19.49
CA SER A 61 3.50 -11.12 -19.74
C SER A 61 4.43 -10.80 -18.56
N LEU A 62 3.91 -10.19 -17.50
CA LEU A 62 4.68 -9.87 -16.31
C LEU A 62 5.11 -11.17 -15.59
N PRO A 63 6.40 -11.32 -15.22
CA PRO A 63 6.85 -12.46 -14.45
C PRO A 63 6.09 -12.60 -13.13
N VAL A 64 5.78 -13.84 -12.74
CA VAL A 64 5.15 -14.13 -11.45
C VAL A 64 6.20 -14.06 -10.36
N LEU A 65 5.87 -13.42 -9.24
CA LEU A 65 6.72 -13.42 -8.05
C LEU A 65 6.80 -14.82 -7.41
N PRO A 66 7.90 -15.13 -6.69
CA PRO A 66 8.01 -16.41 -6.00
C PRO A 66 6.96 -16.52 -4.88
N ASN A 67 6.60 -17.74 -4.49
CA ASN A 67 5.51 -17.99 -3.51
C ASN A 67 5.80 -17.40 -2.12
N GLU A 68 7.07 -17.14 -1.80
CA GLU A 68 7.53 -16.49 -0.57
C GLU A 68 7.23 -14.99 -0.55
N ALA A 69 6.96 -14.37 -1.71
CA ALA A 69 6.63 -12.96 -1.78
C ALA A 69 5.24 -12.70 -1.16
N PRO A 70 5.12 -11.71 -0.25
CA PRO A 70 3.82 -11.33 0.28
C PRO A 70 2.86 -10.93 -0.85
N LYS A 71 1.60 -11.38 -0.77
CA LYS A 71 0.58 -11.10 -1.79
C LYS A 71 0.40 -9.60 -2.11
N ILE A 72 0.64 -8.73 -1.13
CA ILE A 72 0.63 -7.27 -1.34
C ILE A 72 1.62 -6.84 -2.43
N MET A 73 2.76 -7.52 -2.58
CA MET A 73 3.76 -7.20 -3.60
C MET A 73 3.25 -7.54 -5.00
N THR A 74 2.61 -8.71 -5.14
CA THR A 74 1.93 -9.11 -6.38
C THR A 74 0.81 -8.12 -6.73
N TRP A 75 0.01 -7.71 -5.74
CA TRP A 75 -1.02 -6.68 -5.93
C TRP A 75 -0.44 -5.34 -6.37
N ILE A 76 0.66 -4.87 -5.76
CA ILE A 76 1.34 -3.62 -6.17
C ILE A 76 1.79 -3.73 -7.63
N LEU A 77 2.40 -4.86 -8.03
CA LEU A 77 2.79 -5.07 -9.43
C LEU A 77 1.58 -4.95 -10.36
N HIS A 78 0.47 -5.64 -10.06
CA HIS A 78 -0.73 -5.61 -10.89
C HIS A 78 -1.41 -4.23 -10.95
N GLN A 79 -1.40 -3.45 -9.86
CA GLN A 79 -2.03 -2.12 -9.86
C GLN A 79 -1.13 -1.05 -10.48
N CYS A 80 0.18 -1.10 -10.22
CA CYS A 80 1.12 -0.04 -10.61
C CYS A 80 1.71 -0.26 -12.01
N LEU A 81 1.85 -1.51 -12.46
CA LEU A 81 2.33 -1.84 -13.82
C LEU A 81 1.22 -1.93 -14.85
N LYS A 82 0.05 -1.33 -14.59
CA LYS A 82 -0.94 -1.18 -15.65
C LYS A 82 -0.41 -0.31 -16.78
N ARG A 83 -0.70 -0.68 -18.02
CA ARG A 83 -0.23 0.09 -19.17
C ARG A 83 -0.87 1.47 -19.22
N ASN A 84 -2.18 1.52 -19.04
CA ASN A 84 -2.94 2.76 -19.04
C ASN A 84 -2.66 3.54 -17.74
N PRO A 85 -2.02 4.73 -17.80
CA PRO A 85 -1.74 5.52 -16.60
C PRO A 85 -3.01 5.91 -15.83
N SER A 86 -4.16 6.03 -16.51
CA SER A 86 -5.43 6.39 -15.87
C SER A 86 -6.05 5.26 -15.04
N GLU A 87 -5.58 4.02 -15.21
CA GLU A 87 -6.03 2.86 -14.43
C GLU A 87 -5.13 2.58 -13.22
N ARG A 88 -4.01 3.31 -13.11
CA ARG A 88 -3.10 3.22 -11.98
C ARG A 88 -3.66 4.03 -10.81
N PRO A 89 -3.54 3.54 -9.57
CA PRO A 89 -3.91 4.29 -8.38
C PRO A 89 -2.95 5.47 -8.15
N ASN A 90 -3.34 6.37 -7.24
CA ASN A 90 -2.44 7.42 -6.79
C ASN A 90 -1.34 6.84 -5.90
N ALA A 91 -0.15 7.45 -5.94
CA ALA A 91 1.00 6.96 -5.18
C ALA A 91 0.76 7.00 -3.65
N ASP A 92 -0.01 7.97 -3.16
CA ASP A 92 -0.36 8.07 -1.75
C ASP A 92 -1.32 6.94 -1.31
N GLU A 93 -2.24 6.52 -2.16
CA GLU A 93 -3.14 5.39 -1.90
C GLU A 93 -2.36 4.07 -1.77
N VAL A 94 -1.45 3.79 -2.70
CA VAL A 94 -0.59 2.59 -2.64
C VAL A 94 0.30 2.62 -1.40
N ALA A 95 0.88 3.78 -1.08
CA ALA A 95 1.71 3.93 0.11
C ALA A 95 0.90 3.74 1.40
N ASP A 96 -0.33 4.23 1.47
CA ASP A 96 -1.20 4.08 2.65
C ASP A 96 -1.60 2.61 2.86
N ILE A 97 -1.92 1.88 1.79
CA ILE A 97 -2.24 0.44 1.85
C ILE A 97 -1.01 -0.36 2.28
N LEU A 98 0.15 -0.11 1.67
CA LEU A 98 1.40 -0.80 2.03
C LEU A 98 1.80 -0.52 3.49
N HIS A 99 1.68 0.73 3.96
CA HIS A 99 1.93 1.06 5.36
C HIS A 99 0.95 0.37 6.30
N THR A 100 -0.32 0.30 5.94
CA THR A 100 -1.34 -0.41 6.73
C THR A 100 -1.00 -1.90 6.85
N TRP A 101 -0.59 -2.53 5.74
CA TRP A 101 -0.11 -3.91 5.75
C TRP A 101 1.11 -4.07 6.66
N CYS A 102 2.13 -3.21 6.55
CA CYS A 102 3.30 -3.24 7.42
C CYS A 102 2.94 -3.08 8.91
N LEU A 103 1.98 -2.20 9.22
CA LEU A 103 1.49 -2.02 10.59
C LEU A 103 0.87 -3.32 11.12
N ILE A 104 -0.06 -3.91 10.38
CA ILE A 104 -0.71 -5.17 10.76
C ILE A 104 0.33 -6.27 11.01
N GLN A 105 1.26 -6.47 10.07
CA GLN A 105 2.30 -7.48 10.18
C GLN A 105 3.21 -7.25 11.40
N HIS A 106 3.56 -6.00 11.69
CA HIS A 106 4.33 -5.66 12.89
C HIS A 106 3.56 -5.96 14.18
N PHE A 107 2.24 -5.78 14.20
CA PHE A 107 1.42 -6.18 15.35
C PHE A 107 1.32 -7.70 15.50
N HIS A 108 1.13 -8.46 14.42
CA HIS A 108 1.13 -9.93 14.49
C HIS A 108 2.46 -10.45 15.02
N ASN A 109 3.59 -9.97 14.47
CA ASN A 109 4.92 -10.38 14.92
C ASN A 109 5.18 -10.00 16.38
N ARG A 110 4.63 -8.88 16.86
CA ARG A 110 4.71 -8.51 18.28
C ARG A 110 3.83 -9.39 19.16
N GLN A 111 2.62 -9.74 18.73
CA GLN A 111 1.79 -10.69 19.45
C GLN A 111 2.46 -12.06 19.54
N GLU A 112 3.06 -12.56 18.46
CA GLU A 112 3.83 -13.80 18.50
C GLU A 112 5.06 -13.70 19.42
N ALA A 113 5.78 -12.57 19.39
CA ALA A 113 6.89 -12.31 20.29
C ALA A 113 6.45 -12.14 21.76
N ASP A 114 5.25 -11.60 22.00
CA ASP A 114 4.64 -11.45 23.31
C ASP A 114 4.08 -12.80 23.81
N ILE A 115 3.53 -13.67 22.95
CA ILE A 115 3.22 -15.09 23.26
C ILE A 115 4.50 -15.85 23.66
N LEU A 116 5.61 -15.62 22.95
CA LEU A 116 6.91 -16.19 23.29
C LEU A 116 7.52 -15.58 24.56
N LYS A 117 7.17 -14.34 24.94
CA LYS A 117 7.55 -13.70 26.22
C LYS A 117 6.64 -14.11 27.39
N ASP A 118 5.35 -14.32 27.14
CA ASP A 118 4.35 -14.78 28.12
C ASP A 118 4.64 -16.21 28.56
N LEU A 119 5.30 -17.01 27.72
CA LEU A 119 5.90 -18.28 28.11
C LEU A 119 7.05 -18.14 29.14
N PHE A 120 7.54 -16.93 29.40
CA PHE A 120 8.65 -16.64 30.33
C PHE A 120 8.36 -15.66 31.49
N GLN A 121 7.19 -14.99 31.59
CA GLN A 121 6.73 -14.38 32.86
C GLN A 121 5.26 -13.93 32.85
N PRO A 122 4.58 -13.85 34.02
CA PRO A 122 3.13 -13.80 34.07
C PRO A 122 2.53 -12.38 34.06
N SER A 123 1.37 -12.32 33.40
CA SER A 123 0.23 -11.43 33.61
C SER A 123 0.37 -9.95 33.25
N ILE A 124 0.01 -9.58 32.01
CA ILE A 124 -0.80 -8.38 31.70
C ILE A 124 -1.63 -8.62 30.42
N ASP A 125 -2.94 -8.84 30.54
CA ASP A 125 -3.94 -8.44 29.52
C ASP A 125 -4.33 -6.97 29.83
N PRO A 126 -4.53 -6.01 28.88
CA PRO A 126 -5.49 -6.09 27.76
C PRO A 126 -5.18 -5.12 26.58
N ILE A 127 -4.27 -5.45 25.65
CA ILE A 127 -4.07 -4.68 24.40
C ILE A 127 -4.03 -5.62 23.17
N THR A 128 -4.69 -6.77 23.28
CA THR A 128 -5.10 -7.56 22.11
C THR A 128 -6.29 -6.83 21.48
N MET A 129 -6.03 -5.62 20.96
CA MET A 129 -6.90 -4.94 20.02
C MET A 129 -6.87 -5.81 18.78
N ASN A 130 -7.78 -6.77 18.80
CA ASN A 130 -7.84 -7.94 17.96
C ASN A 130 -8.12 -7.44 16.54
N ILE A 131 -7.05 -7.25 15.75
CA ILE A 131 -7.11 -6.78 14.36
C ILE A 131 -7.99 -7.72 13.54
N ASP A 132 -8.00 -9.02 13.86
CA ASP A 132 -8.90 -9.99 13.27
C ASP A 132 -10.37 -9.69 13.61
N ILE A 133 -10.68 -9.21 14.83
CA ILE A 133 -12.02 -8.72 15.18
C ILE A 133 -12.38 -7.47 14.38
N LEU A 134 -11.48 -6.52 14.16
CA LEU A 134 -11.77 -5.32 13.35
C LEU A 134 -12.06 -5.67 11.89
N SER A 135 -11.30 -6.62 11.33
CA SER A 135 -11.52 -7.17 9.99
C SER A 135 -12.86 -7.92 9.89
N VAL A 136 -13.22 -8.70 10.90
CA VAL A 136 -14.49 -9.45 10.97
C VAL A 136 -15.71 -8.55 11.25
N GLU A 137 -15.57 -7.52 12.10
CA GLU A 137 -16.61 -6.54 12.38
C GLU A 137 -16.90 -5.65 11.18
N PHE A 138 -15.88 -5.29 10.40
CA PHE A 138 -16.06 -4.61 9.12
C PHE A 138 -16.96 -5.40 8.16
N ASN A 139 -16.78 -6.73 8.08
CA ASN A 139 -17.65 -7.60 7.27
C ASN A 139 -19.11 -7.66 7.77
N LYS A 140 -19.38 -7.32 9.05
CA LYS A 140 -20.75 -7.26 9.62
C LYS A 140 -21.45 -5.92 9.37
N LEU A 141 -20.69 -4.85 9.10
CA LEU A 141 -21.20 -3.49 8.87
C LEU A 141 -21.97 -3.29 7.55
N THR A 142 -22.16 -4.34 6.76
CA THR A 142 -23.14 -4.34 5.65
C THR A 142 -24.60 -4.27 6.12
N GLN A 143 -24.88 -4.31 7.43
CA GLN A 143 -26.20 -4.04 8.02
C GLN A 143 -26.13 -2.80 8.94
N PRO A 144 -26.97 -1.76 8.75
CA PRO A 144 -26.72 -0.45 9.37
C PRO A 144 -27.39 -0.31 10.74
N HIS A 145 -26.59 -0.39 11.82
CA HIS A 145 -26.95 0.18 13.12
C HIS A 145 -25.98 1.32 13.50
N LYS A 146 -26.53 2.52 13.77
CA LYS A 146 -25.78 3.78 13.97
C LYS A 146 -24.85 3.76 15.19
N ILE A 147 -25.14 2.95 16.20
CA ILE A 147 -24.35 2.82 17.44
C ILE A 147 -23.06 2.01 17.19
N GLU A 148 -23.15 0.92 16.43
CA GLU A 148 -21.99 0.07 16.07
C GLU A 148 -20.97 0.82 15.19
N GLN A 149 -21.45 1.74 14.35
CA GLN A 149 -20.58 2.60 13.54
C GLN A 149 -19.70 3.54 14.38
N HIS A 150 -20.24 4.13 15.45
CA HIS A 150 -19.46 5.03 16.30
C HIS A 150 -18.38 4.27 17.07
N GLU A 151 -18.73 3.11 17.63
CA GLU A 151 -17.77 2.25 18.33
C GLU A 151 -16.63 1.78 17.41
N PHE A 152 -16.95 1.36 16.18
CA PHE A 152 -15.95 0.98 15.18
C PHE A 152 -14.97 2.11 14.86
N ILE A 153 -15.48 3.33 14.63
CA ILE A 153 -14.65 4.50 14.36
C ILE A 153 -13.73 4.83 15.54
N ASP A 154 -14.21 4.69 16.77
CA ASP A 154 -13.38 4.92 17.96
C ASP A 154 -12.29 3.86 18.14
N ARG A 155 -12.57 2.59 17.80
CA ARG A 155 -11.55 1.54 17.75
C ARG A 155 -10.47 1.84 16.70
N LEU A 156 -10.85 2.29 15.50
CA LEU A 156 -9.91 2.70 14.46
C LEU A 156 -9.03 3.89 14.90
N ARG A 157 -9.62 4.88 15.59
CA ARG A 157 -8.87 6.00 16.16
C ARG A 157 -7.86 5.52 17.20
N ASN A 158 -8.27 4.63 18.10
CA ASN A 158 -7.39 4.08 19.12
C ASN A 158 -6.22 3.30 18.48
N LEU A 159 -6.49 2.50 17.45
CA LEU A 159 -5.45 1.80 16.69
C LEU A 159 -4.46 2.80 16.09
N LEU A 160 -4.94 3.82 15.37
CA LEU A 160 -4.08 4.86 14.78
C LEU A 160 -3.22 5.56 15.82
N ASN A 161 -3.78 5.89 16.99
CA ASN A 161 -3.05 6.54 18.08
C ASN A 161 -1.93 5.64 18.63
N ILE A 162 -2.18 4.34 18.78
CA ILE A 162 -1.17 3.37 19.24
C ILE A 162 -0.04 3.25 18.21
N CYS A 163 -0.39 3.08 16.93
CA CYS A 163 0.58 3.01 15.83
C CYS A 163 1.45 4.26 15.79
N TRP A 164 0.80 5.44 15.83
CA TRP A 164 1.47 6.73 15.78
C TRP A 164 2.44 6.90 16.94
N ALA A 165 2.03 6.59 18.17
CA ALA A 165 2.88 6.71 19.36
C ALA A 165 4.12 5.82 19.26
N ASN A 166 3.95 4.57 18.81
CA ASN A 166 5.04 3.62 18.61
C ASN A 166 6.05 4.09 17.56
N ASP A 167 5.54 4.59 16.44
CA ASP A 167 6.35 5.07 15.34
C ASP A 167 7.05 6.38 15.68
N TRP A 168 6.42 7.22 16.50
CA TRP A 168 7.01 8.42 17.02
C TRP A 168 8.21 8.10 17.92
N LEU A 169 8.04 7.14 18.85
CA LEU A 169 9.08 6.69 19.77
C LEU A 169 10.24 5.99 19.05
N SER A 170 9.96 5.17 18.03
CA SER A 170 10.98 4.54 17.19
C SER A 170 11.63 5.50 16.17
N GLY A 171 11.09 6.71 16.01
CA GLY A 171 11.58 7.72 15.07
C GLY A 171 11.01 7.60 13.65
N ALA A 172 10.34 6.50 13.31
CA ALA A 172 9.75 6.28 11.99
C ALA A 172 8.66 7.30 11.62
N ALA A 173 7.96 7.89 12.59
CA ALA A 173 6.97 8.95 12.37
C ALA A 173 7.46 10.34 12.80
N ARG A 174 8.68 10.47 13.33
CA ARG A 174 9.18 11.73 13.91
C ARG A 174 9.47 12.76 12.80
N PRO A 175 8.77 13.89 12.72
CA PRO A 175 9.04 14.93 11.75
C PRO A 175 10.41 15.60 12.01
N PRO A 176 11.05 16.17 10.97
CA PRO A 176 10.60 16.21 9.57
C PRO A 176 11.05 15.00 8.74
N HIS A 177 11.78 14.04 9.34
CA HIS A 177 12.50 12.99 8.61
C HIS A 177 11.86 11.60 8.71
N GLY A 178 10.79 11.44 9.49
CA GLY A 178 10.11 10.17 9.67
C GLY A 178 9.46 9.69 8.37
N ILE A 179 9.85 8.51 7.90
CA ILE A 179 9.35 7.92 6.65
C ILE A 179 7.82 7.73 6.65
N ARG A 180 7.22 7.50 7.83
CA ARG A 180 5.77 7.35 8.01
C ARG A 180 5.06 8.65 8.41
N SER A 181 5.76 9.77 8.54
CA SER A 181 5.14 11.06 8.90
C SER A 181 4.06 11.49 7.89
N LEU A 182 4.31 11.26 6.60
CA LEU A 182 3.36 11.55 5.52
C LEU A 182 2.11 10.67 5.59
N PHE A 183 2.26 9.38 5.92
CA PHE A 183 1.11 8.50 6.16
C PHE A 183 0.21 9.05 7.26
N TYR A 184 0.78 9.40 8.42
CA TYR A 184 0.00 9.94 9.54
C TYR A 184 -0.62 11.30 9.25
N SER A 185 -0.01 12.13 8.40
CA SER A 185 -0.60 13.39 7.96
C SER A 185 -1.89 13.23 7.14
N ARG A 186 -2.05 12.08 6.48
CA ARG A 186 -3.24 11.73 5.68
C ARG A 186 -4.19 10.76 6.37
N ALA A 187 -3.71 10.03 7.37
CA ALA A 187 -4.46 8.98 8.03
C ALA A 187 -5.74 9.51 8.67
N THR A 188 -6.88 8.96 8.25
CA THR A 188 -8.19 9.18 8.87
C THR A 188 -8.81 7.81 9.15
N PRO A 189 -9.77 7.70 10.09
CA PRO A 189 -10.48 6.44 10.31
C PRO A 189 -11.09 5.88 9.01
N GLY A 190 -11.64 6.74 8.14
CA GLY A 190 -12.19 6.33 6.84
C GLY A 190 -11.13 5.78 5.89
N ARG A 191 -9.98 6.46 5.73
CA ARG A 191 -8.87 5.96 4.90
C ARG A 191 -8.27 4.68 5.47
N LEU A 192 -8.10 4.60 6.79
CA LEU A 192 -7.59 3.40 7.44
C LEU A 192 -8.54 2.22 7.20
N SER A 193 -9.85 2.42 7.37
CA SER A 193 -10.86 1.40 7.10
C SER A 193 -10.78 0.87 5.67
N LEU A 194 -10.65 1.76 4.69
CA LEU A 194 -10.46 1.37 3.29
C LEU A 194 -9.18 0.53 3.11
N CYS A 195 -8.07 0.96 3.68
CA CYS A 195 -6.79 0.24 3.59
C CYS A 195 -6.86 -1.14 4.26
N LEU A 196 -7.46 -1.22 5.45
CA LEU A 196 -7.68 -2.47 6.18
C LEU A 196 -8.53 -3.44 5.35
N ASN A 197 -9.59 -2.95 4.70
CA ASN A 197 -10.39 -3.78 3.82
C ASN A 197 -9.55 -4.34 2.66
N VAL A 198 -8.76 -3.49 1.97
CA VAL A 198 -7.89 -3.98 0.87
C VAL A 198 -6.91 -5.03 1.39
N VAL A 199 -6.24 -4.78 2.52
CA VAL A 199 -5.29 -5.73 3.10
C VAL A 199 -5.96 -7.06 3.48
N HIS A 200 -7.10 -7.01 4.15
CA HIS A 200 -7.88 -8.20 4.50
C HIS A 200 -8.28 -8.99 3.25
N GLN A 201 -8.72 -8.30 2.18
CA GLN A 201 -9.08 -8.96 0.93
C GLN A 201 -7.88 -9.69 0.30
N LEU A 202 -6.68 -9.11 0.36
CA LEU A 202 -5.46 -9.74 -0.13
C LEU A 202 -5.07 -10.97 0.71
N GLU A 203 -5.22 -10.91 2.03
CA GLU A 203 -4.86 -12.01 2.91
C GLU A 203 -5.85 -13.19 2.76
N CYS A 204 -7.16 -12.90 2.77
CA CYS A 204 -8.22 -13.91 2.76
C CYS A 204 -8.62 -14.41 1.36
N PHE A 205 -8.51 -13.59 0.32
CA PHE A 205 -8.95 -13.93 -1.03
C PHE A 205 -7.78 -13.89 -2.03
N HIS A 206 -7.91 -14.61 -3.14
CA HIS A 206 -6.95 -14.58 -4.25
C HIS A 206 -7.39 -13.48 -5.23
N ILE A 207 -7.17 -12.21 -4.85
CA ILE A 207 -7.40 -11.04 -5.72
C ILE A 207 -6.08 -10.60 -6.33
#